data_AF-A0A935F8S6-F1
#
_entry.id   AF-A0A935F8S6-F1
#
_cell.length_a   1.000
_cell.length_b   1.000
_cell.length_c   1.000
_cell.angle_alpha   90.00
_cell.angle_beta   90.00
_cell.angle_gamma   90.00
#
_symmetry.space_group_name_H-M   'P 1'
#
loop_
_entity.id
_entity.type
_entity.pdbx_description
1 polymer ?
#
loop_
_entity_poly.entity_id
_entity_poly.type
_entity_poly.pdbx_seq_one_letter_code
_entity_poly.pdbx_strand_id
1 'polypeptide(L)'
;MMMKLSTILCLFILVSCNSKKTGEATAPIDTLITGIDTTPPENHPLQPDISGELNQVNQLLHEKSGGTLAVLSDTSAGWKKDVFDYFIAPKRKENPDYPYLTKGDFNGDGQADLAALVKTKDKAEYQLAILLGQPMSQDRISFWKEDIEVCAISTYPKGELAGMDQAPFKLKGDAINVEYFERATFVIYWDGKAFKRTYTGD
;
A
#
# COMPACT_ATOMS: atom_id res chain seq x y z
N MET A 1 -10.51 -46.12 -37.23
CA MET A 1 -9.62 -46.86 -36.30
C MET A 1 -9.56 -46.05 -35.00
N MET A 2 -10.62 -46.17 -34.19
CA MET A 2 -10.64 -46.81 -32.86
C MET A 2 -9.83 -46.11 -31.76
N MET A 3 -10.54 -45.25 -31.01
CA MET A 3 -10.65 -45.13 -29.55
C MET A 3 -9.57 -45.81 -28.68
N LYS A 4 -9.07 -45.07 -27.68
CA LYS A 4 -9.11 -45.54 -26.28
C LYS A 4 -9.06 -44.40 -25.26
N LEU A 5 -10.13 -44.35 -24.49
CA LEU A 5 -10.38 -43.63 -23.24
C LEU A 5 -9.75 -44.45 -22.09
N SER A 6 -9.16 -43.83 -21.08
CA SER A 6 -8.92 -44.51 -19.80
C SER A 6 -8.92 -43.54 -18.63
N THR A 7 -10.05 -43.51 -17.94
CA THR A 7 -10.26 -42.91 -16.62
C THR A 7 -9.82 -43.92 -15.57
N ILE A 8 -9.05 -43.51 -14.55
CA ILE A 8 -8.86 -44.30 -13.32
C ILE A 8 -9.26 -43.45 -12.12
N LEU A 9 -10.38 -43.85 -11.53
CA LEU A 9 -10.94 -43.47 -10.25
C LEU A 9 -10.39 -44.45 -9.21
N CYS A 10 -9.70 -43.98 -8.17
CA CYS A 10 -9.41 -44.78 -6.99
C CYS A 10 -10.12 -44.17 -5.78
N LEU A 11 -10.83 -45.04 -5.06
CA LEU A 11 -11.80 -44.75 -4.04
C LEU A 11 -11.61 -45.73 -2.86
N PHE A 12 -11.73 -45.19 -1.65
CA PHE A 12 -11.79 -45.82 -0.31
C PHE A 12 -10.49 -46.49 0.20
N ILE A 13 -10.10 -46.33 1.48
CA ILE A 13 -10.78 -46.85 2.67
C ILE A 13 -10.48 -45.99 3.92
N LEU A 14 -11.53 -45.77 4.72
CA LEU A 14 -11.49 -45.29 6.11
C LEU A 14 -11.00 -46.40 7.05
N VAL A 15 -10.10 -46.07 7.98
CA VAL A 15 -9.88 -46.87 9.21
C VAL A 15 -10.04 -45.95 10.41
N SER A 16 -11.07 -46.23 11.19
CA SER A 16 -11.33 -45.66 12.51
C SER A 16 -10.77 -46.62 13.56
N CYS A 17 -9.94 -46.12 14.47
CA CYS A 17 -9.66 -46.79 15.74
C CYS A 17 -9.72 -45.75 16.87
N ASN A 18 -10.77 -45.89 17.68
CA ASN A 18 -10.96 -45.21 18.95
C ASN A 18 -10.49 -46.16 20.07
N SER A 19 -9.50 -45.74 20.87
CA SER A 19 -9.15 -46.42 22.13
C SER A 19 -8.89 -45.37 23.20
N LYS A 20 -9.82 -45.27 24.15
CA LYS A 20 -9.59 -44.64 25.46
C LYS A 20 -8.89 -45.65 26.39
N LYS A 21 -7.83 -45.23 27.09
CA LYS A 21 -7.64 -45.50 28.53
C LYS A 21 -6.56 -44.58 29.13
N THR A 22 -6.93 -44.05 30.29
CA THR A 22 -6.28 -43.14 31.23
C THR A 22 -5.10 -43.77 32.00
N GLY A 23 -4.12 -42.95 32.38
CA GLY A 23 -3.05 -43.31 33.34
C GLY A 23 -1.92 -42.28 33.48
N GLU A 24 -2.20 -41.22 34.24
CA GLU A 24 -1.35 -40.46 35.19
C GLU A 24 0.15 -40.12 34.93
N ALA A 25 0.36 -38.79 34.82
CA ALA A 25 1.44 -37.92 35.33
C ALA A 25 2.94 -38.20 35.07
N THR A 26 3.59 -37.26 34.36
CA THR A 26 4.90 -36.68 34.73
C THR A 26 5.12 -35.31 34.06
N ALA A 27 5.43 -34.31 34.89
CA ALA A 27 5.99 -32.96 34.70
C ALA A 27 5.72 -32.12 33.41
N PRO A 28 5.31 -30.84 33.55
CA PRO A 28 5.17 -29.92 32.41
C PRO A 28 6.54 -29.42 31.94
N ILE A 29 6.80 -29.56 30.64
CA ILE A 29 7.89 -28.86 29.95
C ILE A 29 7.33 -27.52 29.49
N ASP A 30 7.97 -26.46 29.96
CA ASP A 30 7.83 -25.08 29.48
C ASP A 30 7.80 -25.01 27.95
N THR A 31 6.78 -24.35 27.40
CA THR A 31 6.92 -23.61 26.15
C THR A 31 6.00 -22.39 26.21
N LEU A 32 6.60 -21.26 26.60
CA LEU A 32 6.35 -19.90 26.10
C LEU A 32 5.67 -19.93 24.70
N ILE A 33 4.64 -19.17 24.35
CA ILE A 33 4.42 -17.73 24.52
C ILE A 33 2.89 -17.50 24.49
N THR A 34 2.35 -17.00 25.59
CA THR A 34 1.07 -16.28 25.61
C THR A 34 1.38 -14.79 25.54
N GLY A 35 0.89 -14.10 24.52
CA GLY A 35 0.94 -12.64 24.45
C GLY A 35 1.13 -12.13 23.02
N ILE A 36 0.07 -12.16 22.22
CA ILE A 36 0.00 -11.24 21.08
C ILE A 36 -0.39 -9.90 21.68
N ASP A 37 0.64 -9.13 22.03
CA ASP A 37 0.50 -7.74 22.40
C ASP A 37 0.07 -6.97 21.14
N THR A 38 -1.13 -6.40 21.19
CA THR A 38 -1.72 -5.58 20.13
C THR A 38 -1.56 -4.09 20.43
N THR A 39 -0.77 -3.72 21.44
CA THR A 39 -0.49 -2.31 21.71
C THR A 39 0.52 -1.76 20.70
N PRO A 40 0.21 -0.63 20.03
CA PRO A 40 1.19 0.05 19.18
C PRO A 40 2.40 0.44 20.03
N PRO A 41 3.65 0.19 19.57
CA PRO A 41 4.83 0.49 20.36
C PRO A 41 4.93 1.98 20.70
N GLU A 42 5.02 2.26 22.00
CA GLU A 42 4.84 3.58 22.64
C GLU A 42 5.97 4.60 22.37
N ASN A 43 6.92 4.34 21.46
CA ASN A 43 8.06 5.23 21.23
C ASN A 43 8.56 5.22 19.77
N HIS A 44 7.66 5.42 18.81
CA HIS A 44 8.08 6.02 17.54
C HIS A 44 8.18 7.54 17.76
N PRO A 45 9.21 8.24 17.27
CA PRO A 45 9.19 9.70 17.24
C PRO A 45 8.03 10.12 16.34
N LEU A 46 6.87 10.31 16.96
CA LEU A 46 5.68 10.88 16.36
C LEU A 46 5.97 12.35 16.16
N GLN A 47 6.43 12.68 14.95
CA GLN A 47 5.99 13.84 14.18
C GLN A 47 6.85 13.89 12.91
N PRO A 48 6.28 13.66 11.70
CA PRO A 48 6.87 14.31 10.55
C PRO A 48 6.71 15.81 10.80
N ASP A 49 7.77 16.58 10.57
CA ASP A 49 7.64 18.00 10.32
C ASP A 49 6.47 18.16 9.34
N ILE A 50 5.33 18.68 9.81
CA ILE A 50 4.12 18.71 8.99
C ILE A 50 4.40 19.76 7.93
N SER A 51 4.81 19.30 6.75
CA SER A 51 5.09 20.18 5.64
C SER A 51 3.88 21.09 5.40
N GLY A 52 4.15 22.34 4.99
CA GLY A 52 3.06 23.24 4.58
C GLY A 52 2.16 22.60 3.51
N GLU A 53 2.75 21.75 2.66
CA GLU A 53 2.06 20.95 1.65
C GLU A 53 1.06 19.96 2.30
N LEU A 54 1.45 19.20 3.32
CA LEU A 54 0.56 18.27 4.01
C LEU A 54 -0.66 18.98 4.62
N ASN A 55 -0.45 20.12 5.28
CA ASN A 55 -1.55 20.93 5.83
C ASN A 55 -2.53 21.40 4.74
N GLN A 56 -1.98 21.89 3.62
CA GLN A 56 -2.79 22.31 2.47
C GLN A 56 -3.58 21.14 1.87
N VAL A 57 -2.95 19.97 1.70
CA VAL A 57 -3.62 18.76 1.19
C VAL A 57 -4.76 18.34 2.12
N ASN A 58 -4.54 18.30 3.43
CA ASN A 58 -5.59 17.95 4.39
C ASN A 58 -6.76 18.95 4.38
N GLN A 59 -6.48 20.24 4.21
CA GLN A 59 -7.55 21.24 4.04
C GLN A 59 -8.38 20.96 2.78
N LEU A 60 -7.72 20.76 1.62
CA LEU A 60 -8.42 20.50 0.36
C LEU A 60 -9.21 19.18 0.40
N LEU A 61 -8.68 18.15 1.06
CA LEU A 61 -9.40 16.89 1.31
C LEU A 61 -10.61 17.10 2.20
N HIS A 62 -10.49 17.93 3.25
CA HIS A 62 -11.60 18.26 4.14
C HIS A 62 -12.73 18.92 3.35
N GLU A 63 -12.42 19.91 2.52
CA GLU A 63 -13.41 20.60 1.68
C GLU A 63 -14.03 19.63 0.64
N LYS A 64 -13.21 18.82 -0.05
CA LYS A 64 -13.65 17.86 -1.07
C LYS A 64 -14.54 16.74 -0.53
N SER A 65 -14.28 16.28 0.69
CA SER A 65 -14.88 15.06 1.26
C SER A 65 -15.88 15.32 2.39
N GLY A 66 -16.18 16.58 2.70
CA GLY A 66 -16.97 16.93 3.88
C GLY A 66 -16.29 16.50 5.19
N GLY A 67 -14.95 16.52 5.21
CA GLY A 67 -14.14 16.18 6.37
C GLY A 67 -13.98 14.69 6.65
N THR A 68 -14.35 13.81 5.72
CA THR A 68 -14.26 12.35 5.90
C THR A 68 -12.90 11.76 5.54
N LEU A 69 -12.10 12.43 4.72
CA LEU A 69 -10.76 12.00 4.32
C LEU A 69 -9.66 12.75 5.06
N ALA A 70 -8.53 12.08 5.29
CA ALA A 70 -7.28 12.68 5.73
C ALA A 70 -6.08 11.91 5.15
N VAL A 71 -4.96 12.60 4.96
CA VAL A 71 -3.67 11.97 4.66
C VAL A 71 -3.30 11.01 5.77
N LEU A 72 -2.76 9.85 5.40
CA LEU A 72 -2.31 8.84 6.33
C LEU A 72 -1.14 9.38 7.18
N SER A 73 -1.11 8.94 8.44
CA SER A 73 -0.05 9.22 9.41
C SER A 73 0.48 7.91 9.98
N ASP A 74 1.65 7.94 10.61
CA ASP A 74 2.27 6.76 11.24
C ASP A 74 1.32 6.06 12.22
N THR A 75 0.67 6.83 13.08
CA THR A 75 -0.31 6.32 14.04
C THR A 75 -1.48 5.64 13.33
N SER A 76 -1.97 6.22 12.24
CA SER A 76 -3.14 5.70 11.52
C SER A 76 -2.84 4.57 10.54
N ALA A 77 -1.57 4.43 10.11
CA ALA A 77 -1.09 3.41 9.20
C ALA A 77 -0.79 2.09 9.94
N GLY A 78 -0.36 2.17 11.20
CA GLY A 78 -0.09 0.99 12.02
C GLY A 78 1.05 0.13 11.46
N TRP A 79 2.11 0.76 10.94
CA TRP A 79 3.28 0.05 10.43
C TRP A 79 3.88 -0.86 11.50
N LYS A 80 4.25 -2.09 11.12
CA LYS A 80 5.12 -2.92 11.96
C LYS A 80 6.46 -2.21 12.14
N LYS A 81 6.97 -2.19 13.36
CA LYS A 81 8.22 -1.50 13.71
C LYS A 81 9.38 -1.89 12.79
N ASP A 82 9.57 -3.18 12.53
CA ASP A 82 10.69 -3.65 11.71
C ASP A 82 10.58 -3.21 10.25
N VAL A 83 9.35 -3.21 9.70
CA VAL A 83 9.08 -2.71 8.34
C VAL A 83 9.40 -1.21 8.28
N PHE A 84 8.95 -0.46 9.29
CA PHE A 84 9.19 0.97 9.36
C PHE A 84 10.68 1.30 9.44
N ASP A 85 11.40 0.68 10.38
CA ASP A 85 12.81 0.97 10.62
C ASP A 85 13.69 0.58 9.43
N TYR A 86 13.35 -0.52 8.74
CA TYR A 86 14.12 -1.01 7.62
C TYR A 86 13.83 -0.27 6.30
N PHE A 87 12.55 -0.07 5.96
CA PHE A 87 12.17 0.47 4.65
C PHE A 87 11.81 1.96 4.67
N ILE A 88 11.27 2.47 5.78
CA ILE A 88 10.68 3.82 5.84
C ILE A 88 11.65 4.85 6.42
N ALA A 89 12.18 4.56 7.61
CA ALA A 89 13.05 5.48 8.34
C ALA A 89 14.29 5.95 7.52
N PRO A 90 14.96 5.10 6.71
CA PRO A 90 16.08 5.54 5.90
C PRO A 90 15.68 6.56 4.83
N LYS A 91 14.59 6.30 4.08
CA LYS A 91 14.10 7.17 3.00
C LYS A 91 13.60 8.52 3.54
N ARG A 92 13.04 8.55 4.75
CA ARG A 92 12.62 9.80 5.42
C ARG A 92 13.72 10.79 5.70
N LYS A 93 14.97 10.34 5.83
CA LYS A 93 16.13 11.24 6.03
C LYS A 93 16.35 12.15 4.82
N GLU A 94 15.95 11.68 3.65
CA GLU A 94 16.08 12.39 2.38
C GLU A 94 14.76 13.06 1.97
N ASN A 95 13.62 12.46 2.32
CA ASN A 95 12.29 12.97 2.03
C ASN A 95 11.35 12.85 3.27
N PRO A 96 11.18 13.92 4.07
CA PRO A 96 10.36 13.90 5.28
C PRO A 96 8.88 13.51 5.06
N ASP A 97 8.34 13.75 3.86
CA ASP A 97 6.94 13.47 3.50
C ASP A 97 6.70 12.00 3.10
N TYR A 98 7.76 11.23 2.84
CA TYR A 98 7.68 9.79 2.60
C TYR A 98 7.15 9.09 3.87
N PRO A 99 6.23 8.11 3.79
CA PRO A 99 5.76 7.44 2.58
C PRO A 99 4.36 7.89 2.13
N TYR A 100 3.85 9.01 2.62
CA TYR A 100 2.41 9.35 2.51
C TYR A 100 2.12 10.46 1.53
N LEU A 101 3.11 11.27 1.19
CA LEU A 101 2.95 12.38 0.28
C LEU A 101 4.16 12.43 -0.66
N THR A 102 3.90 12.68 -1.94
CA THR A 102 4.95 12.81 -2.95
C THR A 102 4.57 13.81 -4.03
N LYS A 103 5.57 14.37 -4.69
CA LYS A 103 5.47 15.51 -5.61
C LYS A 103 6.13 15.22 -6.94
N GLY A 104 5.47 15.58 -8.03
CA GLY A 104 5.96 15.39 -9.39
C GLY A 104 5.03 16.05 -10.40
N ASP A 105 5.38 16.05 -11.69
CA ASP A 105 4.50 16.46 -12.79
C ASP A 105 3.72 15.24 -13.28
N PHE A 106 2.69 14.80 -12.54
CA PHE A 106 2.02 13.52 -12.78
C PHE A 106 1.13 13.53 -14.02
N ASN A 107 0.62 14.68 -14.44
CA ASN A 107 -0.19 14.81 -15.65
C ASN A 107 0.60 15.29 -16.88
N GLY A 108 1.89 15.62 -16.73
CA GLY A 108 2.76 16.04 -17.82
C GLY A 108 2.49 17.45 -18.34
N ASP A 109 1.85 18.31 -17.54
CA ASP A 109 1.52 19.70 -17.90
C ASP A 109 2.65 20.70 -17.58
N GLY A 110 3.75 20.22 -16.98
CA GLY A 110 4.91 21.01 -16.62
C GLY A 110 4.78 21.77 -15.30
N GLN A 111 3.68 21.57 -14.55
CA GLN A 111 3.48 22.10 -13.20
C GLN A 111 3.63 20.98 -12.16
N ALA A 112 3.90 21.38 -10.92
CA ALA A 112 3.99 20.44 -9.81
C ALA A 112 2.60 20.00 -9.33
N ASP A 113 2.39 18.69 -9.30
CA ASP A 113 1.26 17.98 -8.71
C ASP A 113 1.65 17.36 -7.35
N LEU A 114 0.65 16.93 -6.58
CA LEU A 114 0.85 16.12 -5.37
C LEU A 114 0.06 14.82 -5.45
N ALA A 115 0.59 13.76 -4.87
CA ALA A 115 -0.13 12.52 -4.61
C ALA A 115 -0.02 12.18 -3.12
N ALA A 116 -1.16 11.85 -2.51
CA ALA A 116 -1.25 11.55 -1.09
C ALA A 116 -1.96 10.22 -0.85
N LEU A 117 -1.41 9.39 0.03
CA LEU A 117 -2.11 8.23 0.58
C LEU A 117 -3.09 8.72 1.64
N VAL A 118 -4.39 8.46 1.42
CA VAL A 118 -5.45 8.94 2.30
C VAL A 118 -6.32 7.79 2.78
N LYS A 119 -6.96 7.98 3.93
CA LYS A 119 -7.98 7.06 4.44
C LYS A 119 -9.28 7.77 4.74
N THR A 120 -10.38 7.02 4.67
CA THR A 120 -11.62 7.42 5.32
C THR A 120 -11.41 7.36 6.83
N LYS A 121 -11.75 8.45 7.54
CA LYS A 121 -11.71 8.49 9.01
C LYS A 121 -12.57 7.36 9.57
N ASP A 122 -12.07 6.72 10.61
CA ASP A 122 -12.73 5.60 11.32
C ASP A 122 -12.99 4.34 10.49
N LYS A 123 -12.46 4.25 9.27
CA LYS A 123 -12.55 3.05 8.42
C LYS A 123 -11.18 2.61 7.90
N ALA A 124 -11.08 1.33 7.56
CA ALA A 124 -9.93 0.74 6.87
C ALA A 124 -10.11 0.83 5.35
N GLU A 125 -10.49 2.00 4.85
CA GLU A 125 -10.67 2.28 3.42
C GLU A 125 -9.56 3.25 2.98
N TYR A 126 -8.68 2.78 2.10
CA TYR A 126 -7.52 3.52 1.60
C TYR A 126 -7.69 3.89 0.13
N GLN A 127 -7.13 5.03 -0.26
CA GLN A 127 -7.12 5.49 -1.64
C GLN A 127 -5.96 6.48 -1.83
N LEU A 128 -5.59 6.73 -3.08
CA LEU A 128 -4.68 7.83 -3.43
C LEU A 128 -5.49 9.03 -3.88
N ALA A 129 -5.19 10.18 -3.31
CA ALA A 129 -5.63 11.48 -3.81
C ALA A 129 -4.52 12.05 -4.69
N ILE A 130 -4.83 12.36 -5.94
CA ILE A 130 -3.92 12.99 -6.90
C ILE A 130 -4.43 14.41 -7.14
N LEU A 131 -3.68 15.40 -6.67
CA LEU A 131 -4.01 16.82 -6.70
C LEU A 131 -3.23 17.47 -7.84
N LEU A 132 -3.95 17.92 -8.88
CA LEU A 132 -3.33 18.41 -10.11
C LEU A 132 -3.14 19.93 -10.13
N GLY A 133 -1.93 20.35 -10.52
CA GLY A 133 -1.47 21.69 -10.85
C GLY A 133 -1.39 22.68 -9.69
N GLN A 134 -0.94 23.89 -10.02
CA GLN A 134 -0.82 25.00 -9.08
C GLN A 134 -1.60 26.23 -9.57
N PRO A 135 -2.30 26.97 -8.68
CA PRO A 135 -2.54 26.64 -7.28
C PRO A 135 -3.43 25.40 -7.13
N MET A 136 -3.17 24.61 -6.09
CA MET A 136 -3.98 23.42 -5.79
C MET A 136 -5.43 23.80 -5.46
N SER A 137 -6.37 22.96 -5.90
CA SER A 137 -7.81 23.10 -5.64
C SER A 137 -8.47 21.74 -5.44
N GLN A 138 -9.47 21.71 -4.56
CA GLN A 138 -10.34 20.56 -4.30
C GLN A 138 -11.06 20.03 -5.56
N ASP A 139 -11.28 20.89 -6.56
CA ASP A 139 -11.93 20.53 -7.82
C ASP A 139 -10.99 19.75 -8.74
N ARG A 140 -9.68 19.83 -8.50
CA ARG A 140 -8.63 19.15 -9.27
C ARG A 140 -8.06 17.92 -8.54
N ILE A 141 -8.83 17.35 -7.62
CA ILE A 141 -8.50 16.08 -6.94
C ILE A 141 -9.13 14.92 -7.71
N SER A 142 -8.27 14.01 -8.19
CA SER A 142 -8.66 12.70 -8.70
C SER A 142 -8.38 11.63 -7.64
N PHE A 143 -9.26 10.63 -7.53
CA PHE A 143 -9.07 9.52 -6.59
C PHE A 143 -8.76 8.22 -7.32
N TRP A 144 -7.71 7.53 -6.89
CA TRP A 144 -7.42 6.17 -7.28
C TRP A 144 -7.72 5.22 -6.11
N LYS A 145 -8.64 4.28 -6.32
CA LYS A 145 -9.14 3.38 -5.25
C LYS A 145 -8.78 1.91 -5.47
N GLU A 146 -8.34 1.56 -6.67
CA GLU A 146 -8.10 0.19 -7.07
C GLU A 146 -6.80 -0.31 -6.45
N ASP A 147 -6.89 -1.41 -5.70
CA ASP A 147 -5.77 -2.11 -5.06
C ASP A 147 -4.87 -1.18 -4.23
N ILE A 148 -5.50 -0.32 -3.41
CA ILE A 148 -4.82 0.52 -2.42
C ILE A 148 -5.10 0.00 -1.01
N GLU A 149 -4.03 -0.28 -0.27
CA GLU A 149 -4.02 -0.53 1.16
C GLU A 149 -2.97 0.38 1.83
N VAL A 150 -2.50 0.02 3.03
CA VAL A 150 -1.34 0.70 3.63
C VAL A 150 -0.10 0.41 2.79
N CYS A 151 0.34 1.41 2.03
CA CYS A 151 1.49 1.33 1.12
C CYS A 151 2.44 2.51 1.33
N ALA A 152 3.56 2.48 0.63
CA ALA A 152 4.39 3.65 0.45
C ALA A 152 4.24 4.24 -0.95
N ILE A 153 4.25 5.56 -1.05
CA ILE A 153 4.26 6.26 -2.33
C ILE A 153 5.52 7.11 -2.52
N SER A 154 5.96 7.16 -3.77
CA SER A 154 7.09 7.97 -4.21
C SER A 154 6.93 8.37 -5.67
N THR A 155 7.62 9.43 -6.07
CA THR A 155 7.69 9.83 -7.47
C THR A 155 8.60 8.88 -8.25
N TYR A 156 8.05 8.31 -9.32
CA TYR A 156 8.83 7.66 -10.37
C TYR A 156 9.12 8.70 -11.46
N PRO A 157 10.39 9.01 -11.76
CA PRO A 157 10.72 10.10 -12.67
C PRO A 157 10.25 9.81 -14.09
N LYS A 158 9.84 10.86 -14.80
CA LYS A 158 9.54 10.81 -16.23
C LYS A 158 10.69 10.13 -17.00
N GLY A 159 10.35 9.12 -17.78
CA GLY A 159 11.33 8.33 -18.51
C GLY A 159 10.68 7.21 -19.30
N GLU A 160 11.45 6.16 -19.55
CA GLU A 160 10.93 4.91 -20.09
C GLU A 160 10.52 4.00 -18.94
N LEU A 161 9.31 3.43 -19.02
CA LEU A 161 8.77 2.50 -18.04
C LEU A 161 8.52 1.16 -18.73
N ALA A 162 9.06 0.09 -18.15
CA ALA A 162 8.74 -1.29 -18.51
C ALA A 162 7.79 -1.86 -17.47
N GLY A 163 6.69 -2.47 -17.90
CA GLY A 163 5.81 -3.24 -17.02
C GLY A 163 6.05 -4.73 -17.20
N MET A 164 5.58 -5.54 -16.24
CA MET A 164 5.69 -6.99 -16.31
C MET A 164 5.03 -7.57 -17.58
N ASP A 165 3.85 -7.06 -17.94
CA ASP A 165 3.04 -7.56 -19.06
C ASP A 165 3.00 -6.61 -20.27
N GLN A 166 3.90 -5.62 -20.34
CA GLN A 166 3.88 -4.65 -21.43
C GLN A 166 5.27 -4.20 -21.86
N ALA A 167 5.41 -3.99 -23.18
CA ALA A 167 6.62 -3.44 -23.76
C ALA A 167 6.95 -2.05 -23.16
N PRO A 168 8.25 -1.69 -23.10
CA PRO A 168 8.66 -0.37 -22.61
C PRO A 168 7.96 0.77 -23.36
N PHE A 169 7.56 1.80 -22.63
CA PHE A 169 6.91 2.99 -23.18
C PHE A 169 7.34 4.25 -22.45
N LYS A 170 7.22 5.41 -23.12
CA LYS A 170 7.61 6.69 -22.55
C LYS A 170 6.48 7.31 -21.73
N LEU A 171 6.80 7.70 -20.52
CA LEU A 171 5.91 8.45 -19.64
C LEU A 171 5.72 9.89 -20.15
N LYS A 172 4.49 10.40 -20.03
CA LYS A 172 4.16 11.79 -20.41
C LYS A 172 4.53 12.80 -19.34
N GLY A 173 4.44 12.41 -18.08
CA GLY A 173 4.89 13.13 -16.90
C GLY A 173 5.71 12.21 -16.00
N ASP A 174 5.94 12.65 -14.76
CA ASP A 174 6.30 11.74 -13.68
C ASP A 174 5.16 10.75 -13.42
N ALA A 175 5.45 9.70 -12.68
CA ALA A 175 4.48 8.70 -12.26
C ALA A 175 4.52 8.50 -10.74
N ILE A 176 3.52 7.83 -10.20
CA ILE A 176 3.40 7.53 -8.78
C ILE A 176 3.76 6.06 -8.59
N ASN A 177 4.90 5.80 -7.98
CA ASN A 177 5.28 4.46 -7.54
C ASN A 177 4.50 4.09 -6.27
N VAL A 178 3.81 2.96 -6.30
CA VAL A 178 3.07 2.37 -5.18
C VAL A 178 3.82 1.12 -4.72
N GLU A 179 4.46 1.24 -3.57
CA GLU A 179 5.35 0.24 -3.01
C GLU A 179 4.69 -0.51 -1.85
N TYR A 180 4.60 -1.82 -2.01
CA TYR A 180 4.29 -2.76 -0.95
C TYR A 180 5.57 -3.51 -0.58
N PHE A 181 5.94 -3.51 0.70
CA PHE A 181 7.23 -4.10 1.12
C PHE A 181 7.26 -5.63 1.09
N GLU A 182 6.10 -6.29 0.98
CA GLU A 182 5.97 -7.75 1.06
C GLU A 182 5.24 -8.35 -0.17
N ARG A 183 4.97 -7.58 -1.23
CA ARG A 183 4.29 -8.06 -2.45
C ARG A 183 4.57 -7.16 -3.66
N ALA A 184 4.08 -7.58 -4.83
CA ALA A 184 4.22 -6.86 -6.10
C ALA A 184 3.86 -5.37 -6.01
N THR A 185 4.71 -4.54 -6.58
CA THR A 185 4.56 -3.08 -6.67
C THR A 185 3.98 -2.68 -8.01
N PHE A 186 3.36 -1.50 -8.07
CA PHE A 186 2.87 -0.96 -9.33
C PHE A 186 3.08 0.55 -9.43
N VAL A 187 3.10 1.03 -10.67
CA VAL A 187 3.25 2.44 -11.00
C VAL A 187 1.94 2.94 -11.60
N ILE A 188 1.43 4.05 -11.08
CA ILE A 188 0.32 4.81 -11.65
C ILE A 188 0.89 5.93 -12.52
N TYR A 189 0.49 6.00 -13.78
CA TYR A 189 1.00 6.96 -14.75
C TYR A 189 -0.11 7.61 -15.58
N TRP A 190 0.14 8.80 -16.11
CA TRP A 190 -0.78 9.48 -17.02
C TRP A 190 -0.55 9.06 -18.49
N ASP A 191 -1.60 8.54 -19.14
CA ASP A 191 -1.54 8.14 -20.55
C ASP A 191 -1.86 9.28 -21.54
N GLY A 192 -2.10 10.50 -21.03
CA GLY A 192 -2.54 11.66 -21.80
C GLY A 192 -4.05 11.92 -21.77
N LYS A 193 -4.82 11.00 -21.19
CA LYS A 193 -6.28 11.08 -21.06
C LYS A 193 -6.75 10.69 -19.66
N ALA A 194 -6.13 9.69 -19.05
CA ALA A 194 -6.46 9.19 -17.72
C ALA A 194 -5.21 8.63 -17.02
N PHE A 195 -5.30 8.50 -15.70
CA PHE A 195 -4.36 7.69 -14.96
C PHE A 195 -4.57 6.20 -15.27
N LYS A 196 -3.47 5.48 -15.44
CA LYS A 196 -3.37 4.04 -15.71
C LYS A 196 -2.39 3.42 -14.74
N ARG A 197 -2.42 2.10 -14.59
CA ARG A 197 -1.43 1.36 -13.80
C ARG A 197 -0.64 0.37 -14.63
N THR A 198 0.55 0.04 -14.15
CA THR A 198 1.31 -1.12 -14.58
C THR A 198 2.11 -1.71 -13.43
N TYR A 199 2.22 -3.04 -13.37
CA TYR A 199 3.01 -3.74 -12.36
C TYR A 199 4.49 -3.72 -12.74
N THR A 200 5.36 -3.42 -11.78
CA THR A 200 6.79 -3.17 -11.99
C THR A 200 7.71 -4.05 -11.12
N GLY A 201 7.14 -4.98 -10.33
CA GLY A 201 7.90 -5.94 -9.53
C GLY A 201 7.22 -7.30 -9.48
N ASP A 202 8.01 -8.33 -9.20
CA ASP A 202 7.57 -9.70 -8.87
C ASP A 202 6.90 -9.77 -7.49
#